data_AF-A0A925Q965-F1
#
_entry.id   AF-A0A925Q965-F1
#
_cell.length_a   1.000
_cell.length_b   1.000
_cell.length_c   1.000
_cell.angle_alpha   90.00
_cell.angle_beta   90.00
_cell.angle_gamma   90.00
#
_symmetry.space_group_name_H-M   'P 1'
#
loop_
_entity.id
_entity.type
_entity.pdbx_description
1 polymer ?
#
loop_
_entity_poly.entity_id
_entity_poly.type
_entity_poly.pdbx_seq_one_letter_code
_entity_poly.pdbx_strand_id
1 'polypeptide(L)'
;MNAVVKPEMGNDFVIADIKLAEWGRKELNIAETEMPGLMAIREEYAKSQPLKGARIAGSLHMTIQTAMLIETLQALGAQVRWASCNIYST
;
A
#
# COMPACT_ATOMS: atom_id res chain seq x y z
N MET A 1 21.70 -6.78 9.29
CA MET A 1 21.20 -6.13 10.52
C MET A 1 19.69 -6.23 10.49
N ASN A 2 19.10 -7.14 11.28
CA ASN A 2 17.65 -7.31 11.31
C ASN A 2 17.07 -6.26 12.24
N ALA A 3 16.34 -5.28 11.69
CA ALA A 3 15.54 -4.38 12.50
C ALA A 3 14.40 -5.19 13.13
N VAL A 4 14.56 -5.55 14.41
CA VAL A 4 13.49 -6.17 15.18
C VAL A 4 12.41 -5.12 15.36
N VAL A 5 11.27 -5.33 14.70
CA VAL A 5 10.15 -4.41 14.80
C VAL A 5 9.57 -4.49 16.21
N LYS A 6 9.60 -3.36 16.94
CA LYS A 6 8.88 -3.23 18.21
C LYS A 6 7.49 -2.65 17.89
N PRO A 7 6.39 -3.38 18.14
CA PRO A 7 5.06 -2.82 17.96
C PRO A 7 4.85 -1.68 18.95
N GLU A 8 4.47 -0.50 18.45
CA GLU A 8 3.96 0.57 19.31
C GLU A 8 2.51 0.23 19.69
N MET A 9 2.25 0.09 21.00
CA MET A 9 0.89 -0.15 21.51
C MET A 9 -0.02 1.03 21.15
N GLY A 10 -1.08 0.74 20.40
CA GLY A 10 -2.11 1.72 20.01
C GLY A 10 -2.27 1.94 18.51
N ASN A 11 -1.30 1.49 17.71
CA ASN A 11 -1.33 1.59 16.26
C ASN A 11 -1.62 0.22 15.62
N ASP A 12 -2.52 0.18 14.64
CA ASP A 12 -2.92 -1.04 13.94
C ASP A 12 -1.98 -1.39 12.76
N PHE A 13 -0.67 -1.31 13.00
CA PHE A 13 0.39 -1.66 12.04
C PHE A 13 1.71 -2.00 12.75
N VAL A 14 2.59 -2.74 12.05
CA VAL A 14 3.92 -3.16 12.53
C VAL A 14 4.92 -2.94 11.38
N ILE A 15 5.78 -1.93 11.51
CA ILE A 15 6.75 -1.51 10.48
C ILE A 15 8.12 -1.17 11.09
N ALA A 16 9.18 -1.16 10.29
CA ALA A 16 10.54 -0.93 10.79
C ALA A 16 10.79 0.50 11.30
N ASP A 17 10.40 1.54 10.55
CA ASP A 17 10.57 2.95 10.94
C ASP A 17 9.50 3.85 10.29
N ILE A 18 8.62 4.44 11.10
CA ILE A 18 7.56 5.35 10.64
C ILE A 18 8.10 6.69 10.11
N LYS A 19 9.32 7.09 10.51
CA LYS A 19 9.92 8.38 10.10
C LYS A 19 10.23 8.42 8.60
N LEU A 20 10.30 7.26 7.94
CA LEU A 20 10.53 7.15 6.50
C LEU A 20 9.27 7.41 5.66
N ALA A 21 8.10 7.65 6.27
CA ALA A 21 6.84 7.83 5.56
C ALA A 21 6.87 8.97 4.53
N GLU A 22 7.52 10.10 4.84
CA GLU A 22 7.63 11.22 3.89
C GLU A 22 8.46 10.84 2.65
N TRP A 23 9.55 10.10 2.86
CA TRP A 23 10.37 9.62 1.74
C TRP A 23 9.61 8.57 0.91
N GLY A 24 8.94 7.61 1.56
CA GLY A 24 8.08 6.65 0.87
C GLY A 24 6.99 7.31 0.02
N ARG A 25 6.41 8.43 0.51
CA ARG A 25 5.46 9.23 -0.28
C ARG A 25 6.10 9.88 -1.52
N LYS A 26 7.34 10.37 -1.41
CA LYS A 26 8.07 10.93 -2.56
C LYS A 26 8.31 9.86 -3.63
N GLU A 27 8.73 8.66 -3.23
CA GLU A 27 8.92 7.52 -4.15
C GLU A 27 7.59 7.09 -4.79
N LEU A 28 6.48 7.09 -4.04
CA LEU A 28 5.15 6.81 -4.60
C LEU A 28 4.74 7.79 -5.69
N ASN A 29 4.97 9.08 -5.48
CA ASN A 29 4.66 10.11 -6.47
C ASN A 29 5.45 9.91 -7.78
N ILE A 30 6.68 9.37 -7.69
CA ILE A 30 7.48 9.01 -8.86
C ILE A 30 6.91 7.73 -9.51
N ALA A 31 6.57 6.72 -8.72
CA ALA A 31 6.02 5.47 -9.25
C ALA A 31 4.66 5.65 -9.94
N GLU A 32 3.87 6.65 -9.54
CA GLU A 32 2.59 6.98 -10.15
C GLU A 32 2.71 7.23 -11.66
N THR A 33 3.75 7.95 -12.09
CA THR A 33 3.97 8.25 -13.52
C THR A 33 4.38 7.02 -14.33
N GLU A 34 4.96 6.01 -13.68
CA GLU A 34 5.42 4.76 -14.29
C GLU A 34 4.36 3.65 -14.27
N MET A 35 3.17 3.90 -13.74
CA MET A 35 2.09 2.91 -13.61
C MET A 35 0.78 3.35 -14.30
N PRO A 36 0.83 3.70 -15.61
CA PRO A 36 -0.31 4.31 -16.32
C PRO A 36 -1.56 3.41 -16.34
N GLY A 37 -1.38 2.08 -16.43
CA GLY A 37 -2.52 1.16 -16.41
C GLY A 37 -3.28 1.18 -15.09
N LEU A 38 -2.57 1.32 -13.97
CA LEU A 38 -3.20 1.39 -12.65
C LEU A 38 -3.89 2.74 -12.43
N MET A 39 -3.29 3.82 -12.96
CA MET A 39 -3.89 5.15 -12.89
C MET A 39 -5.14 5.27 -13.76
N ALA A 40 -5.14 4.66 -14.95
CA ALA A 40 -6.33 4.55 -15.78
C ALA A 40 -7.48 3.82 -15.07
N ILE A 41 -7.18 2.68 -14.41
CA ILE A 41 -8.19 1.96 -13.60
C ILE A 41 -8.74 2.84 -12.48
N ARG A 42 -7.86 3.59 -11.79
CA ARG A 42 -8.29 4.50 -10.73
C ARG A 42 -9.20 5.59 -11.28
N GLU A 43 -8.82 6.24 -12.38
CA GLU A 43 -9.62 7.30 -13.02
C GLU A 43 -10.99 6.79 -13.47
N GLU A 44 -11.04 5.62 -14.11
CA GLU A 44 -12.25 5.03 -14.66
C GLU A 44 -13.24 4.60 -13.55
N TYR A 45 -12.74 3.96 -12.49
CA TYR A 45 -13.59 3.26 -11.53
C TYR A 45 -13.71 3.94 -10.15
N ALA A 46 -12.92 4.98 -9.85
CA ALA A 46 -13.01 5.64 -8.54
C ALA A 46 -14.41 6.20 -8.25
N LYS A 47 -15.14 6.72 -9.25
CA LYS A 47 -16.49 7.27 -9.00
C LYS A 47 -17.53 6.21 -8.69
N SER A 48 -17.43 5.04 -9.32
CA SER A 48 -18.39 3.93 -9.13
C SER A 48 -18.14 3.14 -7.85
N GLN A 49 -16.95 3.30 -7.24
CA GLN A 49 -16.56 2.62 -5.99
C GLN A 49 -16.87 1.11 -6.02
N PRO A 50 -16.40 0.36 -7.04
CA PRO A 50 -16.84 -1.02 -7.27
C PRO A 50 -16.42 -1.99 -6.16
N LEU A 51 -15.43 -1.60 -5.34
CA LEU A 51 -14.95 -2.40 -4.20
C LEU A 51 -15.53 -1.92 -2.87
N LYS A 52 -16.54 -1.03 -2.87
CA LYS A 52 -17.17 -0.55 -1.64
C LYS A 52 -17.69 -1.72 -0.80
N GLY A 53 -17.21 -1.80 0.43
CA GLY A 53 -17.56 -2.86 1.38
C GLY A 53 -16.70 -4.13 1.26
N ALA A 54 -15.83 -4.22 0.25
CA ALA A 54 -14.86 -5.29 0.16
C ALA A 54 -13.79 -5.14 1.26
N ARG A 55 -13.42 -6.27 1.87
CA ARG A 55 -12.32 -6.37 2.84
C ARG A 55 -11.25 -7.26 2.25
N ILE A 56 -10.10 -6.67 1.91
CA ILE A 56 -9.03 -7.34 1.18
C ILE A 56 -7.83 -7.52 2.11
N ALA A 57 -7.39 -8.77 2.26
CA ALA A 57 -6.12 -9.12 2.88
C ALA A 57 -5.12 -9.48 1.79
N GLY A 58 -4.01 -8.75 1.71
CA GLY A 58 -2.96 -8.98 0.71
C GLY A 58 -1.64 -9.47 1.31
N SER A 59 -0.91 -10.23 0.49
CA SER A 59 0.33 -10.91 0.84
C SER A 59 1.31 -10.87 -0.34
N LEU A 60 1.52 -9.70 -0.93
CA LEU A 60 2.56 -9.47 -1.96
C LEU A 60 3.77 -8.78 -1.32
N HIS A 61 4.91 -8.74 -2.02
CA HIS A 61 6.06 -7.95 -1.58
C HIS A 61 5.63 -6.51 -1.29
N MET A 62 5.97 -5.96 -0.12
CA MET A 62 5.55 -4.63 0.30
C MET A 62 6.46 -3.53 -0.28
N THR A 63 6.50 -3.43 -1.60
CA THR A 63 7.29 -2.43 -2.35
C THR A 63 6.48 -1.16 -2.65
N ILE A 64 7.13 -0.14 -3.21
CA ILE A 64 6.48 1.08 -3.71
C ILE A 64 5.38 0.77 -4.75
N GLN A 65 5.62 -0.17 -5.66
CA GLN A 65 4.64 -0.57 -6.68
C GLN A 65 3.42 -1.24 -6.05
N THR A 66 3.62 -2.07 -5.02
CA THR A 66 2.50 -2.68 -4.27
C THR A 66 1.72 -1.64 -3.49
N ALA A 67 2.39 -0.62 -2.94
CA ALA A 67 1.69 0.50 -2.29
C ALA A 67 0.79 1.27 -3.28
N MET A 68 1.23 1.47 -4.54
CA MET A 68 0.35 2.03 -5.59
C MET A 68 -0.90 1.15 -5.82
N LEU A 69 -0.73 -0.18 -5.91
CA LEU A 69 -1.83 -1.13 -6.03
C LEU A 69 -2.80 -1.00 -4.83
N ILE A 70 -2.28 -0.99 -3.61
CA ILE A 70 -3.08 -0.86 -2.38
C ILE A 70 -3.89 0.44 -2.39
N GLU A 71 -3.25 1.57 -2.70
CA GLU A 71 -3.96 2.86 -2.77
C GLU A 71 -5.02 2.85 -3.88
N THR A 72 -4.82 2.12 -4.96
CA THR A 72 -5.85 1.97 -6.00
C THR A 72 -7.02 1.13 -5.50
N LEU A 73 -6.78 0.00 -4.81
CA LEU A 73 -7.86 -0.77 -4.20
C LEU A 73 -8.68 0.08 -3.21
N GLN A 74 -8.00 0.89 -2.39
CA GLN A 74 -8.65 1.84 -1.47
C GLN A 74 -9.43 2.92 -2.22
N ALA A 75 -8.85 3.50 -3.27
CA ALA A 75 -9.52 4.49 -4.12
C ALA A 75 -10.76 3.92 -4.81
N LEU A 76 -10.83 2.61 -5.03
CA LEU A 76 -12.01 1.91 -5.55
C LEU A 76 -13.02 1.49 -4.45
N GLY A 77 -12.74 1.79 -3.18
CA GLY A 77 -13.68 1.61 -2.05
C GLY A 77 -13.39 0.45 -1.11
N ALA A 78 -12.28 -0.28 -1.30
CA ALA A 78 -11.94 -1.42 -0.45
C ALA A 78 -11.34 -0.99 0.90
N GLN A 79 -11.58 -1.79 1.94
CA GLN A 79 -10.79 -1.79 3.17
C GLN A 79 -9.66 -2.81 3.04
N VAL A 80 -8.42 -2.40 3.30
CA VAL A 80 -7.24 -3.22 3.01
C VAL A 80 -6.41 -3.47 4.26
N ARG A 81 -5.94 -4.70 4.44
CA ARG A 81 -4.84 -5.07 5.34
C ARG A 81 -3.76 -5.80 4.55
N TRP A 82 -2.50 -5.60 4.90
CA TRP A 82 -1.39 -6.16 4.12
C TRP A 82 -0.28 -6.71 4.99
N ALA A 83 0.40 -7.74 4.49
CA ALA A 83 1.65 -8.26 5.00
C ALA A 83 2.59 -8.59 3.82
N SER A 84 3.90 -8.52 4.01
CA SER A 84 4.84 -8.98 2.98
C SER A 84 4.89 -10.51 2.95
N CYS A 85 4.90 -11.12 1.76
CA CYS A 85 5.10 -12.57 1.63
C CYS A 85 6.57 -13.02 1.64
N ASN A 86 7.52 -12.07 1.63
CA ASN A 86 8.93 -12.36 1.70
C ASN A 86 9.61 -11.48 2.76
N ILE A 87 10.48 -12.11 3.55
CA ILE A 87 11.14 -11.53 4.72
C ILE A 87 12.18 -10.44 4.38
N TYR A 88 12.56 -10.30 3.11
CA TYR A 88 13.58 -9.34 2.65
C TYR A 88 13.09 -8.38 1.56
N SER A 89 11.79 -8.39 1.25
CA SER A 89 11.24 -7.65 0.11
C SER A 89 10.41 -6.41 0.48
N THR A 90 10.42 -6.03 1.77
CA THR A 90 9.78 -4.79 2.27
C THR A 90 10.81 -3.68 2.31
#